data_AF-A0A293N6C5-F1
#
_entry.id   AF-A0A293N6C5-F1
#
_cell.length_a   1.000
_cell.length_b   1.000
_cell.length_c   1.000
_cell.angle_alpha   90.00
_cell.angle_beta   90.00
_cell.angle_gamma   90.00
#
_symmetry.space_group_name_H-M   'P 1'
#
loop_
_entity.id
_entity.type
_entity.pdbx_description
1 polymer ?
#
loop_
_entity_poly.entity_id
_entity_poly.type
_entity_poly.pdbx_seq_one_letter_code
_entity_poly.pdbx_strand_id
1 'polypeptide(L)'
;MPMTPSKLKLGYWEIRGLGQSIRYILNYVGADYEERTYTFGDSFTRDDWLKEKFTLGLDFPNLPYLIDGDIRLTQSLAILRYLARKYNLVPHSDDEWLRASVIEQQVNDMLWENVRLCYNPSFNEEMKQAFLKTFHGDRLPALVKFLGDRKFFAGDKLSYVDFLAYEMFDQHRTLWPEEREELEKYQTVVEYLKRMESLPRFKTYLSSGKFLSWPVWSEMSAYGGPKMAKPKAVSG
;
A
#
# COMPACT_ATOMS: atom_id res chain seq x y z
N MET A 1 18.42 11.73 -32.76
CA MET A 1 17.17 12.38 -32.31
C MET A 1 17.17 12.37 -30.79
N PRO A 2 16.84 13.48 -30.10
CA PRO A 2 16.64 13.41 -28.65
C PRO A 2 15.42 12.52 -28.41
N MET A 3 15.63 11.34 -27.80
CA MET A 3 14.53 10.49 -27.39
C MET A 3 13.71 11.28 -26.36
N THR A 4 12.43 11.50 -26.64
CA THR A 4 11.48 11.99 -25.64
C THR A 4 11.63 11.09 -24.40
N PRO A 5 11.81 11.64 -23.19
CA PRO A 5 11.94 10.82 -22.00
C PRO A 5 10.73 9.88 -21.94
N SER A 6 10.95 8.56 -21.94
CA SER A 6 9.83 7.63 -21.89
C SER A 6 9.08 7.86 -20.59
N LYS A 7 7.76 8.05 -20.67
CA LYS A 7 6.90 8.21 -19.50
C LYS A 7 7.08 7.03 -18.54
N LEU A 8 7.12 7.31 -17.24
CA LEU A 8 7.24 6.29 -16.20
C LEU A 8 6.05 5.33 -16.30
N LYS A 9 6.29 4.01 -16.23
CA LYS A 9 5.22 3.00 -16.29
C LYS A 9 5.18 2.18 -15.02
N LEU A 10 3.99 2.08 -14.43
CA LEU A 10 3.67 1.15 -13.34
C LEU A 10 2.86 0.00 -13.92
N GLY A 11 3.26 -1.24 -13.64
CA GLY A 11 2.46 -2.41 -13.97
C GLY A 11 1.95 -3.10 -12.72
N TYR A 12 0.65 -3.31 -12.62
CA TYR A 12 0.04 -4.07 -11.51
C TYR A 12 -1.32 -4.63 -11.89
N TRP A 13 -1.89 -5.48 -11.03
CA TRP A 13 -3.28 -5.90 -11.15
C TRP A 13 -4.23 -4.71 -10.98
N GLU A 14 -5.43 -4.79 -11.57
CA GLU A 14 -6.53 -3.83 -11.39
C GLU A 14 -7.20 -3.94 -9.99
N ILE A 15 -6.36 -3.93 -8.96
CA ILE A 15 -6.75 -3.99 -7.55
C ILE A 15 -5.88 -3.00 -6.77
N ARG A 16 -6.28 -2.70 -5.54
CA ARG A 16 -5.47 -1.91 -4.60
C ARG A 16 -4.12 -2.59 -4.31
N GLY A 17 -4.15 -3.73 -3.61
CA GLY A 17 -3.03 -4.63 -3.37
C GLY A 17 -1.71 -3.96 -2.97
N LEU A 18 -0.61 -4.55 -3.44
CA LEU A 18 0.76 -4.07 -3.21
C LEU A 18 1.12 -2.82 -4.04
N GLY A 19 0.30 -2.48 -5.04
CA GLY A 19 0.52 -1.33 -5.92
C GLY A 19 0.12 0.00 -5.28
N GLN A 20 -0.70 -0.02 -4.24
CA GLN A 20 -1.36 1.19 -3.76
C GLN A 20 -0.39 2.22 -3.15
N SER A 21 0.57 1.80 -2.32
CA SER A 21 1.59 2.72 -1.79
C SER A 21 2.45 3.36 -2.89
N ILE A 22 2.64 2.66 -4.02
CA ILE A 22 3.36 3.19 -5.19
C ILE A 22 2.52 4.27 -5.86
N ARG A 23 1.23 3.99 -6.09
CA ARG A 23 0.26 4.98 -6.62
C ARG A 23 0.18 6.21 -5.71
N TYR A 24 0.22 6.02 -4.39
CA TYR A 24 0.25 7.11 -3.42
C TYR A 24 1.43 8.06 -3.65
N ILE A 25 2.66 7.53 -3.73
CA ILE A 25 3.84 8.35 -3.99
C ILE A 25 3.75 9.05 -5.34
N LEU A 26 3.43 8.32 -6.42
CA LEU A 26 3.36 8.87 -7.77
C LEU A 26 2.36 10.03 -7.89
N ASN A 27 1.18 9.90 -7.29
CA ASN A 27 0.18 10.96 -7.30
C ASN A 27 0.53 12.10 -6.33
N TYR A 28 1.12 11.81 -5.16
CA TYR A 28 1.57 12.84 -4.22
C TYR A 28 2.64 13.75 -4.85
N VAL A 29 3.62 13.18 -5.55
CA VAL A 29 4.68 13.96 -6.22
C VAL A 29 4.22 14.54 -7.56
N GLY A 30 3.01 14.19 -8.03
CA GLY A 30 2.46 14.60 -9.32
C GLY A 30 3.30 14.10 -10.49
N ALA A 31 3.81 12.86 -10.40
CA ALA A 31 4.57 12.23 -11.46
C ALA A 31 3.69 12.03 -12.71
N ASP A 32 4.26 12.28 -13.88
CA ASP A 32 3.64 11.88 -15.14
C ASP A 32 3.93 10.40 -15.38
N TYR A 33 2.93 9.55 -15.20
CA TYR A 33 3.06 8.11 -15.35
C TYR A 33 1.87 7.46 -16.05
N GLU A 34 2.13 6.31 -16.68
CA GLU A 34 1.13 5.40 -17.22
C GLU A 34 1.02 4.17 -16.34
N GLU A 35 -0.18 3.65 -16.17
CA GLU A 35 -0.41 2.40 -15.46
C GLU A 35 -0.90 1.32 -16.43
N ARG A 36 -0.15 0.22 -16.54
CA ARG A 36 -0.62 -1.01 -17.18
C ARG A 36 -1.31 -1.84 -16.10
N THR A 37 -2.63 -1.76 -16.08
CA THR A 37 -3.47 -2.63 -15.24
C THR A 37 -3.68 -3.97 -15.93
N TYR A 38 -3.43 -5.05 -15.21
CA TYR A 38 -3.73 -6.40 -15.66
C TYR A 38 -5.00 -6.91 -14.99
N THR A 39 -5.78 -7.71 -15.71
CA THR A 39 -7.01 -8.33 -15.19
C THR A 39 -6.89 -9.84 -15.16
N PHE A 40 -7.69 -10.48 -14.30
CA PHE A 40 -7.87 -11.92 -14.33
C PHE A 40 -8.87 -12.28 -15.44
N GLY A 41 -8.54 -13.30 -16.23
CA GLY A 41 -9.43 -13.83 -17.27
C GLY A 41 -10.53 -14.72 -16.70
N ASP A 42 -11.32 -15.30 -17.59
CA ASP A 42 -12.34 -16.29 -17.24
C ASP A 42 -11.73 -17.41 -16.38
N SER A 43 -12.45 -17.85 -15.35
CA SER A 43 -11.94 -18.86 -14.39
C SER A 43 -10.68 -18.45 -13.62
N PHE A 44 -10.41 -17.14 -13.48
CA PHE A 44 -9.28 -16.57 -12.73
C PHE A 44 -7.90 -16.86 -13.35
N THR A 45 -7.82 -16.98 -14.67
CA THR A 45 -6.51 -17.11 -15.35
C THR A 45 -5.73 -15.80 -15.29
N ARG A 46 -4.40 -15.91 -15.35
CA ARG A 46 -3.48 -14.76 -15.31
C ARG A 46 -2.98 -14.38 -16.71
N ASP A 47 -3.73 -14.75 -17.74
CA ASP A 47 -3.24 -14.77 -19.13
C ASP A 47 -2.87 -13.37 -19.63
N ASP A 48 -3.57 -12.32 -19.19
CA ASP A 48 -3.25 -10.94 -19.54
C ASP A 48 -1.82 -10.58 -19.10
N TRP A 49 -1.44 -10.92 -17.87
CA TRP A 49 -0.08 -10.72 -17.38
C TRP A 49 0.92 -11.68 -18.04
N LEU A 50 0.56 -12.96 -18.17
CA LEU A 50 1.49 -13.99 -18.65
C LEU A 50 1.96 -13.74 -20.09
N LYS A 51 1.17 -13.05 -20.91
CA LYS A 51 1.55 -12.60 -22.26
C LYS A 51 2.72 -11.62 -22.26
N GLU A 52 2.79 -10.72 -21.29
CA GLU A 52 3.80 -9.67 -21.23
C GLU A 52 4.95 -10.00 -20.27
N LYS A 53 4.75 -10.91 -19.31
CA LYS A 53 5.66 -11.18 -18.18
C LYS A 53 7.14 -11.24 -18.54
N PHE A 54 7.50 -11.98 -19.59
CA PHE A 54 8.89 -12.19 -19.99
C PHE A 54 9.36 -11.29 -21.14
N THR A 55 8.55 -10.31 -21.55
CA THR A 55 8.82 -9.40 -22.68
C THR A 55 9.32 -8.02 -22.24
N LEU A 56 9.22 -7.71 -20.95
CA LEU A 56 9.46 -6.38 -20.39
C LEU A 56 10.91 -6.10 -19.99
N GLY A 57 11.81 -7.08 -20.12
CA GLY A 57 13.22 -6.96 -19.71
C GLY A 57 13.42 -6.84 -18.20
N LEU A 58 12.53 -7.44 -17.40
CA LEU A 58 12.64 -7.47 -15.94
C LEU A 58 13.59 -8.60 -15.52
N ASP A 59 14.55 -8.32 -14.62
CA ASP A 59 15.46 -9.35 -14.09
C ASP A 59 14.71 -10.45 -13.32
N PHE A 60 13.73 -10.04 -12.51
CA PHE A 60 12.84 -10.92 -11.77
C PHE A 60 11.38 -10.60 -12.12
N PRO A 61 10.83 -11.16 -13.22
CA PRO A 61 9.50 -10.82 -13.71
C PRO A 61 8.38 -11.03 -12.67
N ASN A 62 7.81 -9.94 -12.18
CA ASN A 62 6.80 -9.94 -11.13
C ASN A 62 5.92 -8.67 -11.17
N LEU A 63 4.84 -8.67 -10.40
CA LEU A 63 3.97 -7.52 -10.18
C LEU A 63 4.00 -7.12 -8.69
N PRO A 64 4.11 -5.82 -8.33
CA PRO A 64 4.23 -4.69 -9.25
C PRO A 64 5.61 -4.59 -9.90
N TYR A 65 5.65 -3.96 -11.07
CA TYR A 65 6.87 -3.51 -11.73
C TYR A 65 6.86 -2.00 -11.97
N LEU A 66 8.05 -1.42 -12.11
CA LEU A 66 8.26 -0.03 -12.53
C LEU A 66 9.26 0.04 -13.67
N ILE A 67 8.94 0.81 -14.71
CA ILE A 67 9.80 1.10 -15.86
C ILE A 67 10.00 2.62 -15.94
N ASP A 68 11.27 3.05 -15.94
CA ASP A 68 11.64 4.47 -15.99
C ASP A 68 12.92 4.63 -16.83
N GLY A 69 12.78 4.96 -18.12
CA GLY A 69 13.89 4.97 -19.08
C GLY A 69 14.45 3.56 -19.29
N ASP A 70 15.70 3.34 -18.87
CA ASP A 70 16.36 2.02 -18.89
C ASP A 70 16.20 1.24 -17.57
N ILE A 71 15.66 1.88 -16.52
CA ILE A 71 15.48 1.24 -15.21
C ILE A 71 14.29 0.30 -15.26
N ARG A 72 14.50 -0.95 -14.80
CA ARG A 72 13.51 -2.02 -14.74
C ARG A 72 13.49 -2.58 -13.32
N LEU A 73 12.43 -2.31 -12.55
CA LEU A 73 12.33 -2.73 -11.16
C LEU A 73 11.11 -3.61 -10.94
N THR A 74 11.27 -4.60 -10.08
CA THR A 74 10.18 -5.32 -9.41
C THR A 74 10.37 -5.25 -7.89
N GLN A 75 9.48 -5.86 -7.12
CA GLN A 75 9.39 -5.75 -5.65
C GLN A 75 8.87 -4.39 -5.19
N SER A 76 7.69 -4.38 -4.57
CA SER A 76 6.99 -3.15 -4.17
C SER A 76 7.86 -2.25 -3.29
N LEU A 77 8.54 -2.79 -2.28
CA LEU A 77 9.40 -2.01 -1.38
C LEU A 77 10.63 -1.42 -2.10
N ALA A 78 11.20 -2.16 -3.07
CA ALA A 78 12.31 -1.63 -3.88
C ALA A 78 11.84 -0.47 -4.78
N ILE A 79 10.66 -0.59 -5.37
CA ILE A 79 10.02 0.47 -6.16
C ILE A 79 9.74 1.71 -5.27
N LEU A 80 9.20 1.52 -4.06
CA LEU A 80 8.98 2.62 -3.11
C LEU A 80 10.28 3.35 -2.78
N ARG A 81 11.35 2.63 -2.44
CA ARG A 81 12.67 3.21 -2.15
C ARG A 81 13.27 3.94 -3.36
N TYR A 82 13.07 3.40 -4.57
CA TYR A 82 13.50 4.07 -5.81
C TYR A 82 12.79 5.41 -5.99
N LEU A 83 11.46 5.43 -5.90
CA LEU A 83 10.67 6.65 -6.01
C LEU A 83 11.00 7.64 -4.89
N ALA A 84 11.26 7.14 -3.67
CA ALA A 84 11.70 7.95 -2.55
C ALA A 84 12.97 8.74 -2.89
N ARG A 85 13.99 8.06 -3.43
CA ARG A 85 15.25 8.69 -3.86
C ARG A 85 15.04 9.65 -5.02
N LYS A 86 14.26 9.26 -6.03
CA LYS A 86 13.97 10.08 -7.21
C LYS A 86 13.27 11.40 -6.87
N TYR A 87 12.38 11.37 -5.88
CA TYR A 87 11.52 12.52 -5.52
C TYR A 87 11.80 13.11 -4.14
N ASN A 88 12.96 12.80 -3.54
CA ASN A 88 13.39 13.34 -2.24
C ASN A 88 12.38 13.08 -1.09
N LEU A 89 11.82 11.87 -1.03
CA LEU A 89 10.97 11.36 0.07
C LEU A 89 11.73 10.33 0.92
N VAL A 90 13.04 10.53 1.07
CA VAL A 90 13.91 9.67 1.87
C VAL A 90 14.05 10.21 3.30
N PRO A 91 14.36 9.35 4.28
CA PRO A 91 14.90 9.77 5.56
C PRO A 91 16.15 10.66 5.41
N HIS A 92 16.33 11.62 6.31
CA HIS A 92 17.36 12.67 6.21
C HIS A 92 18.53 12.50 7.19
N SER A 93 18.48 11.53 8.09
CA SER A 93 19.56 11.19 9.02
C SER A 93 19.70 9.68 9.19
N ASP A 94 20.81 9.23 9.73
CA ASP A 94 21.03 7.80 10.01
C ASP A 94 19.98 7.24 10.98
N ASP A 95 19.57 8.01 11.99
CA ASP A 95 18.49 7.61 12.91
C ASP A 95 17.16 7.47 12.17
N GLU A 96 16.80 8.44 11.32
CA GLU A 96 15.58 8.35 10.53
C GLU A 96 15.63 7.15 9.56
N TRP A 97 16.80 6.80 9.02
CA TRP A 97 17.00 5.62 8.18
C TRP A 97 16.85 4.31 8.95
N LEU A 98 17.40 4.22 10.17
CA LEU A 98 17.22 3.05 11.04
C LEU A 98 15.73 2.86 11.36
N ARG A 99 15.04 3.95 11.70
CA ARG A 99 13.60 3.92 12.01
C ARG A 99 12.77 3.53 10.79
N ALA A 100 13.05 4.14 9.63
CA ALA A 100 12.39 3.81 8.37
C ALA A 100 12.58 2.34 8.00
N SER A 101 13.79 1.79 8.21
CA SER A 101 14.09 0.39 7.91
C SER A 101 13.29 -0.57 8.79
N VAL A 102 13.18 -0.28 10.09
CA VAL A 102 12.38 -1.11 11.02
C VAL A 102 10.89 -1.04 10.69
N ILE A 103 10.34 0.17 10.52
CA ILE A 103 8.91 0.32 10.28
C ILE A 103 8.49 -0.21 8.91
N GLU A 104 9.33 -0.09 7.88
CA GLU A 104 9.04 -0.68 6.56
C GLU A 104 8.83 -2.19 6.67
N GLN A 105 9.74 -2.88 7.36
CA GLN A 105 9.66 -4.32 7.57
C GLN A 105 8.46 -4.70 8.44
N GLN A 106 8.24 -3.98 9.54
CA GLN A 106 7.13 -4.25 10.46
C GLN A 106 5.77 -4.10 9.78
N VAL A 107 5.58 -3.02 9.02
CA VAL A 107 4.33 -2.78 8.27
C VAL A 107 4.16 -3.81 7.16
N ASN A 108 5.24 -4.21 6.48
CA ASN A 108 5.19 -5.26 5.48
C ASN A 108 4.80 -6.62 6.10
N ASP A 109 5.30 -6.97 7.29
CA ASP A 109 4.90 -8.20 7.97
C ASP A 109 3.40 -8.21 8.30
N MET A 110 2.87 -7.09 8.78
CA MET A 110 1.44 -6.91 9.07
C MET A 110 0.57 -6.95 7.81
N LEU A 111 1.05 -6.38 6.70
CA LEU A 111 0.43 -6.51 5.39
C LEU A 111 0.32 -8.00 5.00
N TRP A 112 1.39 -8.77 5.17
CA TRP A 112 1.38 -10.21 4.85
C TRP A 112 0.54 -11.04 5.83
N GLU A 113 0.43 -10.66 7.10
CA GLU A 113 -0.53 -11.26 8.04
C GLU A 113 -1.96 -11.10 7.52
N ASN A 114 -2.33 -9.88 7.10
CA ASN A 114 -3.65 -9.58 6.54
C ASN A 114 -3.90 -10.33 5.20
N VAL A 115 -2.89 -10.37 4.32
CA VAL A 115 -2.97 -11.15 3.06
C VAL A 115 -3.20 -12.64 3.36
N ARG A 116 -2.45 -13.23 4.30
CA ARG A 116 -2.62 -14.65 4.67
C ARG A 116 -4.02 -14.94 5.20
N LEU A 117 -4.59 -14.04 6.00
CA LEU A 117 -5.97 -14.15 6.47
C LEU A 117 -6.96 -14.11 5.30
N CYS A 118 -6.90 -13.06 4.48
CA CYS A 118 -7.88 -12.84 3.40
C CYS A 118 -7.81 -13.85 2.26
N TYR A 119 -6.67 -14.50 2.04
CA TYR A 119 -6.51 -15.56 1.03
C TYR A 119 -6.64 -16.97 1.60
N ASN A 120 -6.92 -17.13 2.89
CA ASN A 120 -7.17 -18.44 3.46
C ASN A 120 -8.54 -18.96 2.95
N PRO A 121 -8.62 -20.12 2.27
CA PRO A 121 -9.88 -20.66 1.78
C PRO A 121 -10.85 -21.03 2.92
N SER A 122 -10.34 -21.19 4.14
CA SER A 122 -11.12 -21.42 5.36
C SER A 122 -11.43 -20.13 6.14
N PHE A 123 -11.24 -18.95 5.53
CA PHE A 123 -11.55 -17.66 6.17
C PHE A 123 -12.95 -17.70 6.80
N ASN A 124 -13.01 -17.34 8.08
CA ASN A 124 -14.24 -17.23 8.85
C ASN A 124 -14.12 -16.11 9.89
N GLU A 125 -15.22 -15.83 10.59
CA GLU A 125 -15.26 -14.74 11.58
C GLU A 125 -14.32 -15.00 12.76
N GLU A 126 -14.15 -16.24 13.21
CA GLU A 126 -13.25 -16.59 14.33
C GLU A 126 -11.79 -16.25 14.00
N MET A 127 -11.34 -16.53 12.78
CA MET A 127 -10.02 -16.17 12.28
C MET A 127 -9.83 -14.65 12.21
N LYS A 128 -10.85 -13.93 11.72
CA LYS A 128 -10.85 -12.47 11.72
C LYS A 128 -10.74 -11.92 13.14
N GLN A 129 -11.53 -12.42 14.09
CA GLN A 129 -11.48 -11.99 15.49
C GLN A 129 -10.13 -12.29 16.15
N ALA A 130 -9.52 -13.44 15.86
CA ALA A 130 -8.17 -13.76 16.35
C ALA A 130 -7.09 -12.83 15.76
N PHE A 131 -7.21 -12.50 14.46
CA PHE A 131 -6.34 -11.53 13.80
C PHE A 131 -6.47 -10.14 14.43
N LEU A 132 -7.70 -9.62 14.59
CA LEU A 132 -7.95 -8.32 15.19
C LEU A 132 -7.49 -8.26 16.63
N LYS A 133 -7.75 -9.30 17.44
CA LYS A 133 -7.23 -9.40 18.80
C LYS A 133 -5.71 -9.30 18.86
N THR A 134 -5.00 -9.92 17.91
CA THR A 134 -3.53 -9.83 17.82
C THR A 134 -3.10 -8.44 17.40
N PHE A 135 -3.78 -7.84 16.42
CA PHE A 135 -3.50 -6.49 15.97
C PHE A 135 -3.68 -5.47 17.11
N HIS A 136 -4.80 -5.53 17.85
CA HIS A 136 -5.11 -4.62 18.95
C HIS A 136 -4.24 -4.83 20.18
N GLY A 137 -3.93 -6.09 20.52
CA GLY A 137 -3.20 -6.42 21.75
C GLY A 137 -1.69 -6.26 21.64
N ASP A 138 -1.13 -6.31 20.43
CA ASP A 138 0.32 -6.38 20.20
C ASP A 138 0.77 -5.33 19.17
N ARG A 139 0.29 -5.44 17.92
CA ARG A 139 0.82 -4.67 16.79
C ARG A 139 0.53 -3.17 16.89
N LEU A 140 -0.72 -2.79 17.13
CA LEU A 140 -1.16 -1.39 17.19
C LEU A 140 -0.51 -0.63 18.36
N PRO A 141 -0.49 -1.15 19.61
CA PRO A 141 0.26 -0.52 20.69
C PRO A 141 1.75 -0.34 20.38
N ALA A 142 2.38 -1.33 19.73
CA ALA A 142 3.78 -1.23 19.32
C ALA A 142 4.00 -0.14 18.27
N LEU A 143 3.10 0.02 17.29
CA LEU A 143 3.14 1.10 16.29
C LEU A 143 2.97 2.47 16.94
N VAL A 144 2.01 2.61 17.85
CA VAL A 144 1.76 3.86 18.61
C VAL A 144 3.00 4.26 19.39
N LYS A 145 3.58 3.30 20.13
CA LYS A 145 4.83 3.52 20.88
C LYS A 145 5.99 3.87 19.96
N PHE A 146 6.09 3.20 18.80
CA PHE A 146 7.17 3.43 17.85
C PHE A 146 7.09 4.83 17.24
N LEU A 147 5.90 5.28 16.83
CA LEU A 147 5.67 6.64 16.34
C LEU A 147 6.03 7.68 17.42
N GLY A 148 5.49 7.51 18.63
CA GLY A 148 5.72 8.42 19.76
C GLY A 148 5.24 9.84 19.41
N ASP A 149 6.04 10.84 19.76
CA ASP A 149 5.69 12.25 19.56
C ASP A 149 6.05 12.80 18.15
N ARG A 150 6.54 11.94 17.26
CA ARG A 150 6.97 12.34 15.91
C ARG A 150 5.77 12.58 14.99
N LYS A 151 5.94 13.46 14.01
CA LYS A 151 4.90 13.72 13.00
C LYS A 151 4.69 12.55 12.04
N PHE A 152 5.76 11.81 11.75
CA PHE A 152 5.84 10.72 10.79
C PHE A 152 6.68 9.57 11.38
N PHE A 153 6.61 8.38 10.80
CA PHE A 153 7.22 7.19 11.42
C PHE A 153 8.75 7.25 11.48
N ALA A 154 9.37 7.80 10.45
CA ALA A 154 10.83 7.98 10.40
C ALA A 154 11.31 9.16 11.27
N GLY A 155 10.53 10.25 11.34
CA GLY A 155 10.96 11.51 11.94
C GLY A 155 9.87 12.60 11.84
N ASP A 156 10.28 13.87 11.73
CA ASP A 156 9.35 14.99 11.59
C ASP A 156 9.04 15.37 10.13
N LYS A 157 9.74 14.74 9.19
CA LYS A 157 9.53 14.92 7.75
C LYS A 157 8.88 13.68 7.15
N LEU A 158 8.00 13.92 6.18
CA LEU A 158 7.33 12.87 5.42
C LEU A 158 8.35 12.06 4.61
N SER A 159 8.21 10.74 4.63
CA SER A 159 9.04 9.82 3.88
C SER A 159 8.19 8.72 3.22
N TYR A 160 8.81 7.90 2.37
CA TYR A 160 8.12 6.83 1.66
C TYR A 160 7.44 5.80 2.59
N VAL A 161 7.99 5.59 3.80
CA VAL A 161 7.43 4.63 4.76
C VAL A 161 6.07 5.07 5.30
N ASP A 162 5.77 6.37 5.30
CA ASP A 162 4.50 6.88 5.76
C ASP A 162 3.35 6.52 4.79
N PHE A 163 3.63 6.45 3.49
CA PHE A 163 2.66 5.96 2.49
C PHE A 163 2.44 4.45 2.59
N LEU A 164 3.45 3.70 3.00
CA LEU A 164 3.32 2.26 3.28
C LEU A 164 2.51 2.03 4.58
N ALA A 165 2.83 2.76 5.65
CA ALA A 165 2.11 2.67 6.92
C ALA A 165 0.66 3.14 6.81
N TYR A 166 0.41 4.24 6.09
CA TYR A 166 -0.94 4.73 5.81
C TYR A 166 -1.76 3.67 5.04
N GLU A 167 -1.17 3.04 4.03
CA GLU A 167 -1.83 1.96 3.29
C GLU A 167 -2.26 0.81 4.21
N MET A 168 -1.38 0.39 5.13
CA MET A 168 -1.73 -0.66 6.10
C MET A 168 -2.95 -0.27 6.94
N PHE A 169 -2.96 0.92 7.54
CA PHE A 169 -4.12 1.39 8.31
C PHE A 169 -5.38 1.51 7.45
N ASP A 170 -5.27 2.04 6.23
CA ASP A 170 -6.43 2.26 5.38
C ASP A 170 -6.99 0.96 4.80
N GLN A 171 -6.15 -0.06 4.56
CA GLN A 171 -6.62 -1.42 4.26
C GLN A 171 -7.37 -2.02 5.44
N HIS A 172 -6.86 -1.88 6.66
CA HIS A 172 -7.55 -2.36 7.87
C HIS A 172 -8.91 -1.68 8.03
N ARG A 173 -8.98 -0.33 7.96
CA ARG A 173 -10.25 0.43 7.99
C ARG A 173 -11.23 0.11 6.86
N THR A 174 -10.74 -0.48 5.76
CA THR A 174 -11.56 -0.86 4.60
C THR A 174 -12.09 -2.28 4.72
N LEU A 175 -11.24 -3.22 5.16
CA LEU A 175 -11.61 -4.63 5.31
C LEU A 175 -12.39 -4.87 6.61
N TRP A 176 -12.01 -4.17 7.67
CA TRP A 176 -12.49 -4.33 9.04
C TRP A 176 -13.02 -2.98 9.53
N PRO A 177 -14.28 -2.62 9.20
CA PRO A 177 -14.79 -1.29 9.50
C PRO A 177 -14.80 -0.93 11.00
N GLU A 178 -14.84 -1.93 11.89
CA GLU A 178 -14.69 -1.77 13.35
C GLU A 178 -13.33 -1.15 13.75
N GLU A 179 -12.31 -1.24 12.90
CA GLU A 179 -11.00 -0.62 13.14
C GLU A 179 -11.08 0.89 13.23
N ARG A 180 -12.11 1.53 12.66
CA ARG A 180 -12.26 2.98 12.73
C ARG A 180 -12.41 3.43 14.18
N GLU A 181 -13.32 2.80 14.92
CA GLU A 181 -13.57 3.10 16.33
C GLU A 181 -12.38 2.68 17.22
N GLU A 182 -11.71 1.57 16.88
CA GLU A 182 -10.54 1.13 17.66
C GLU A 182 -9.37 2.12 17.52
N LEU A 183 -9.09 2.58 16.29
CA LEU A 183 -8.02 3.54 16.03
C LEU A 183 -8.30 4.90 16.69
N GLU A 184 -9.56 5.30 16.87
CA GLU A 184 -9.96 6.53 17.56
C GLU A 184 -9.53 6.56 19.03
N LYS A 185 -9.30 5.41 19.66
CA LYS A 185 -8.75 5.32 21.03
C LYS A 185 -7.30 5.78 21.12
N TYR A 186 -6.60 5.87 19.99
CA TYR A 186 -5.18 6.22 19.92
C TYR A 186 -4.99 7.58 19.25
N GLN A 187 -5.03 8.65 20.04
CA GLN A 187 -4.91 10.03 19.55
C GLN A 187 -3.68 10.24 18.63
N THR A 188 -2.54 9.64 18.96
CA THR A 188 -1.31 9.68 18.14
C THR A 188 -1.57 9.17 16.70
N VAL A 189 -2.33 8.09 16.56
CA VAL A 189 -2.65 7.50 15.25
C VAL A 189 -3.71 8.33 14.54
N VAL A 190 -4.73 8.80 15.25
CA VAL A 190 -5.75 9.72 14.69
C VAL A 190 -5.08 10.95 14.07
N GLU A 191 -4.16 11.57 14.80
CA GLU A 191 -3.42 12.74 14.32
C GLU A 191 -2.49 12.41 13.15
N TYR A 192 -1.83 11.26 13.17
CA TYR A 192 -1.05 10.75 12.05
C TYR A 192 -1.87 10.56 10.78
N LEU A 193 -2.99 9.84 10.86
CA LEU A 193 -3.86 9.59 9.71
C LEU A 193 -4.43 10.89 9.16
N LYS A 194 -4.93 11.78 10.04
CA LYS A 194 -5.43 13.10 9.66
C LYS A 194 -4.34 13.94 8.96
N ARG A 195 -3.10 13.88 9.45
CA ARG A 195 -1.97 14.60 8.84
C ARG A 195 -1.70 14.07 7.45
N MET A 196 -1.61 12.76 7.27
CA MET A 196 -1.44 12.12 5.96
C MET A 196 -2.56 12.54 5.00
N GLU A 197 -3.82 12.35 5.39
CA GLU A 197 -5.01 12.66 4.58
C GLU A 197 -5.17 14.15 4.26
N SER A 198 -4.53 15.04 5.04
CA SER A 198 -4.56 16.49 4.80
C SER A 198 -3.48 17.00 3.84
N LEU A 199 -2.50 16.17 3.46
CA LEU A 199 -1.47 16.53 2.49
C LEU A 199 -2.13 16.91 1.16
N PRO A 200 -1.95 18.13 0.61
CA PRO A 200 -2.81 18.66 -0.45
C PRO A 200 -2.97 17.75 -1.67
N ARG A 201 -1.86 17.32 -2.28
CA ARG A 201 -1.88 16.42 -3.46
C ARG A 201 -2.38 15.01 -3.10
N PHE A 202 -2.10 14.54 -1.89
CA PHE A 202 -2.59 13.25 -1.42
C PHE A 202 -4.11 13.26 -1.24
N LYS A 203 -4.63 14.30 -0.58
CA LYS A 203 -6.07 14.55 -0.42
C LYS A 203 -6.78 14.59 -1.77
N THR A 204 -6.22 15.34 -2.73
CA THR A 204 -6.75 15.40 -4.10
C THR A 204 -6.78 14.01 -4.75
N TYR A 205 -5.72 13.23 -4.61
CA TYR A 205 -5.69 11.86 -5.13
C TYR A 205 -6.75 10.97 -4.47
N LEU A 206 -6.83 10.95 -3.14
CA LEU A 206 -7.78 10.13 -2.38
C LEU A 206 -9.25 10.43 -2.72
N SER A 207 -9.55 11.67 -3.13
CA SER A 207 -10.88 12.09 -3.56
C SER A 207 -11.13 11.92 -5.07
N SER A 208 -10.13 11.48 -5.84
CA SER A 208 -10.25 11.33 -7.29
C SER A 208 -10.78 9.95 -7.70
N GLY A 209 -11.34 9.85 -8.91
CA GLY A 209 -11.69 8.55 -9.50
C GLY A 209 -10.50 7.62 -9.78
N LYS A 210 -9.25 8.10 -9.64
CA LYS A 210 -8.04 7.28 -9.76
C LYS A 210 -7.70 6.50 -8.49
N PHE A 211 -8.32 6.83 -7.36
CA PHE A 211 -8.07 6.12 -6.11
C PHE A 211 -8.82 4.78 -6.10
N LEU A 212 -8.05 3.69 -6.18
CA LEU A 212 -8.57 2.34 -6.11
C LEU A 212 -8.84 1.95 -4.66
N SER A 213 -10.03 2.31 -4.17
CA SER A 213 -10.46 1.98 -2.81
C SER A 213 -11.00 0.55 -2.65
N TRP A 214 -11.32 -0.13 -3.76
CA TRP A 214 -11.84 -1.50 -3.85
C TRP A 214 -11.63 -2.05 -5.28
N PRO A 215 -11.43 -3.37 -5.48
CA PRO A 215 -11.21 -4.38 -4.45
C PRO A 215 -9.83 -4.22 -3.79
N VAL A 216 -9.73 -4.63 -2.53
CA VAL A 216 -8.43 -4.58 -1.82
C VAL A 216 -7.51 -5.67 -2.37
N TRP A 217 -8.07 -6.88 -2.53
CA TRP A 217 -7.37 -8.07 -2.98
C TRP A 217 -7.92 -8.59 -4.30
N SER A 218 -7.23 -9.57 -4.88
CA SER A 218 -7.65 -10.19 -6.13
C SER A 218 -8.86 -11.11 -5.95
N GLU A 219 -9.41 -11.54 -7.07
CA GLU A 219 -10.47 -12.52 -7.25
C GLU A 219 -10.16 -13.86 -6.55
N MET A 220 -8.89 -14.14 -6.29
CA MET A 220 -8.42 -15.35 -5.61
C MET A 220 -8.54 -15.26 -4.08
N SER A 221 -8.84 -14.08 -3.52
CA SER A 221 -9.05 -13.94 -2.08
C SER A 221 -10.41 -14.49 -1.65
N ALA A 222 -10.44 -15.06 -0.45
CA ALA A 222 -11.67 -15.47 0.21
C ALA A 222 -12.43 -14.27 0.81
N TYR A 223 -11.72 -13.20 1.16
CA TYR A 223 -12.29 -11.95 1.67
C TYR A 223 -11.56 -10.74 1.08
N GLY A 224 -12.25 -9.61 0.88
CA GLY A 224 -11.64 -8.37 0.39
C GLY A 224 -11.45 -8.27 -1.14
N GLY A 225 -11.88 -9.30 -1.86
CA GLY A 225 -11.85 -9.36 -3.33
C GLY A 225 -13.13 -8.89 -4.01
N PRO A 226 -13.17 -8.81 -5.35
CA PRO A 226 -14.30 -8.30 -6.11
C PRO A 226 -15.57 -9.16 -6.03
N LYS A 227 -15.48 -10.40 -5.51
CA LYS A 227 -16.61 -11.32 -5.31
C LYS A 227 -17.58 -10.89 -4.19
N MET A 228 -17.21 -9.89 -3.40
CA MET A 228 -18.03 -9.35 -2.35
C MET A 228 -18.15 -7.83 -2.47
N ALA A 229 -19.20 -7.27 -1.88
CA ALA A 229 -19.34 -5.83 -1.75
C ALA A 229 -18.29 -5.29 -0.77
N LYS A 230 -17.83 -4.05 -1.01
CA LYS A 230 -16.97 -3.33 -0.06
C LYS A 230 -17.65 -3.27 1.31
N PRO A 231 -16.98 -3.67 2.41
CA PRO A 231 -17.52 -3.52 3.76
C PRO A 231 -17.92 -2.05 4.02
N LYS A 232 -19.12 -1.85 4.57
CA LYS A 232 -19.60 -0.53 4.95
C LYS A 232 -19.17 -0.22 6.37
N ALA A 233 -18.83 1.03 6.65
CA ALA A 233 -18.72 1.50 8.03
C ALA A 233 -20.02 1.17 8.77
N VAL A 234 -19.90 0.62 9.98
CA VAL A 234 -21.05 0.50 10.87
C VAL A 234 -21.46 1.93 11.17
N SER A 235 -22.66 2.32 10.73
CA SER A 235 -23.25 3.58 11.16
C SER A 235 -23.56 3.45 12.64
N GLY A 236 -22.79 4.15 13.48
CA GLY A 236 -23.18 4.44 14.86
C GLY A 236 -24.43 5.30 14.91
#